data_AF-A0A3E0WXE9-F1
#
_entry.id   AF-A0A3E0WXE9-F1
#
_cell.length_a   1.000
_cell.length_b   1.000
_cell.length_c   1.000
_cell.angle_alpha   90.00
_cell.angle_beta   90.00
_cell.angle_gamma   90.00
#
_symmetry.space_group_name_H-M   'P 1'
#
loop_
_entity.id
_entity.type
_entity.pdbx_description
1 polymer ?
#
loop_
_entity_poly.entity_id
_entity_poly.type
_entity_poly.pdbx_seq_one_letter_code
_entity_poly.pdbx_strand_id
1 'polypeptide(L)'
;MNVIEFQQWVKEYYESRGWSELDIFIRIGFLAEETGEVARAVRALEIGRDRPDEMKETYEKNKQALTEELGDVLGNLIVIANKYNIPLEDVFQSHKKKLSDRYFNDEANKSFNNQWDEKTSH
;
A
#
# COMPACT_ATOMS: atom_id res chain seq x y z
N MET A 1 5.80 3.76 17.76
CA MET A 1 5.77 2.36 17.32
C MET A 1 6.49 2.28 15.99
N ASN A 2 7.51 1.43 15.87
CA ASN A 2 8.20 1.12 14.62
C ASN A 2 7.50 -0.03 13.86
N VAL A 3 7.96 -0.37 12.66
CA VAL A 3 7.32 -1.40 11.83
C VAL A 3 7.36 -2.80 12.46
N ILE A 4 8.46 -3.17 13.13
CA ILE A 4 8.58 -4.45 13.82
C ILE A 4 7.59 -4.52 14.98
N GLU A 5 7.58 -3.48 15.82
CA GLU A 5 6.66 -3.35 16.95
C GLU A 5 5.21 -3.41 16.48
N PHE A 6 4.89 -2.79 15.34
CA PHE A 6 3.55 -2.82 14.78
C PHE A 6 3.18 -4.19 14.22
N GLN A 7 4.09 -4.85 13.49
CA GLN A 7 3.88 -6.22 12.99
C GLN A 7 3.59 -7.20 14.14
N GLN A 8 4.35 -7.07 15.23
CA GLN A 8 4.19 -7.89 16.42
C GLN A 8 2.87 -7.58 17.15
N TRP A 9 2.52 -6.30 17.29
CA TRP A 9 1.23 -5.90 17.86
C TRP A 9 0.04 -6.47 17.07
N VAL A 10 0.09 -6.41 15.73
CA VAL A 10 -0.95 -6.99 14.86
C VAL A 10 -1.04 -8.50 15.07
N LYS A 11 0.10 -9.18 15.14
CA LYS A 11 0.14 -10.62 15.40
C LYS A 11 -0.58 -10.97 16.71
N GLU A 12 -0.17 -10.34 17.81
CA GLU A 12 -0.75 -10.58 19.14
C GLU A 12 -2.24 -10.23 19.20
N TYR A 13 -2.62 -9.10 18.61
CA TYR A 13 -4.02 -8.67 18.57
C TYR A 13 -4.89 -9.68 17.83
N TYR A 14 -4.44 -10.18 16.68
CA TYR A 14 -5.21 -11.12 15.86
C TYR A 14 -5.25 -12.52 16.45
N GLU A 15 -4.15 -13.00 17.05
CA GLU A 15 -4.11 -14.26 17.79
C GLU A 15 -5.07 -14.22 18.98
N SER A 16 -5.10 -13.12 19.74
CA SER A 16 -6.01 -12.96 20.88
C SER A 16 -7.51 -13.02 20.53
N ARG A 17 -7.84 -12.79 19.25
CA ARG A 17 -9.22 -12.82 18.72
C ARG A 17 -9.54 -14.12 17.97
N GLY A 18 -8.58 -15.04 17.83
CA GLY A 18 -8.73 -16.25 17.01
C GLY A 18 -8.80 -15.95 15.51
N TRP A 19 -8.39 -14.75 15.10
CA TRP A 19 -8.46 -14.28 13.71
C TRP A 19 -7.27 -14.76 12.87
N SER A 20 -6.20 -15.23 13.50
CA SER A 20 -5.05 -15.88 12.84
C SER A 20 -5.45 -17.13 12.04
N GLU A 21 -6.51 -17.82 12.48
CA GLU A 21 -6.99 -19.08 11.90
C GLU A 21 -7.88 -18.90 10.66
N LEU A 22 -8.24 -17.65 10.33
CA LEU A 22 -9.06 -17.39 9.15
C LEU A 22 -8.33 -17.83 7.86
N ASP A 23 -9.10 -18.43 6.96
CA ASP A 23 -8.60 -18.88 5.67
C ASP A 23 -8.00 -17.70 4.87
N ILE A 24 -6.89 -17.96 4.17
CA ILE A 24 -6.18 -16.90 3.44
C ILE A 24 -7.00 -16.33 2.29
N PHE A 25 -7.91 -17.12 1.70
CA PHE A 25 -8.82 -16.63 0.66
C PHE A 25 -9.85 -15.64 1.22
N ILE A 26 -10.29 -15.82 2.46
CA ILE A 26 -11.15 -14.83 3.15
C ILE A 26 -10.37 -13.54 3.38
N ARG A 27 -9.10 -13.64 3.80
CA ARG A 27 -8.22 -12.48 4.00
C ARG A 27 -7.99 -11.66 2.74
N ILE A 28 -7.85 -12.31 1.59
CA ILE A 28 -7.75 -11.60 0.30
C ILE A 28 -9.06 -10.89 -0.04
N GLY A 29 -10.22 -11.44 0.33
CA GLY A 29 -11.51 -10.76 0.24
C GLY A 29 -11.52 -9.45 1.02
N PHE A 30 -11.16 -9.49 2.31
CA PHE A 30 -11.05 -8.27 3.13
C PHE A 30 -10.06 -7.27 2.56
N LEU A 31 -8.86 -7.71 2.13
CA LEU A 31 -7.89 -6.81 1.50
C LEU A 31 -8.47 -6.08 0.27
N ALA A 32 -9.26 -6.77 -0.55
CA ALA A 32 -9.91 -6.17 -1.71
C ALA A 32 -11.00 -5.16 -1.30
N GLU A 33 -11.79 -5.49 -0.27
CA GLU A 33 -12.79 -4.58 0.31
C GLU A 33 -12.13 -3.29 0.83
N GLU A 34 -11.11 -3.40 1.69
CA GLU A 34 -10.42 -2.22 2.26
C GLU A 34 -9.74 -1.37 1.17
N THR A 35 -9.22 -2.01 0.12
CA THR A 35 -8.66 -1.27 -1.03
C THR A 35 -9.74 -0.48 -1.78
N GLY A 36 -10.95 -1.03 -1.88
CA GLY A 36 -12.12 -0.32 -2.41
C GLY A 36 -12.53 0.87 -1.54
N GLU A 37 -12.46 0.70 -0.23
CA GLU A 37 -12.73 1.78 0.73
C GLU A 37 -11.70 2.91 0.65
N VAL A 38 -10.40 2.59 0.51
CA VAL A 38 -9.36 3.57 0.19
C VAL A 38 -9.70 4.35 -1.09
N ALA A 39 -10.10 3.65 -2.16
CA ALA A 39 -10.47 4.31 -3.41
C ALA A 39 -11.68 5.26 -3.23
N ARG A 40 -12.67 4.85 -2.43
CA ARG A 40 -13.81 5.70 -2.07
C ARG A 40 -13.38 6.93 -1.27
N ALA A 41 -12.47 6.77 -0.30
CA ALA A 41 -11.97 7.87 0.53
C ALA A 41 -11.17 8.89 -0.29
N VAL A 42 -10.28 8.43 -1.18
CA VAL A 42 -9.55 9.31 -2.12
C VAL A 42 -10.53 10.05 -3.03
N ARG A 43 -11.52 9.37 -3.61
CA ARG A 43 -12.53 10.02 -4.46
C ARG A 43 -13.27 11.14 -3.72
N ALA A 44 -13.63 10.90 -2.46
CA ALA A 44 -14.30 11.90 -1.62
C ALA A 44 -13.43 13.14 -1.36
N LEU A 45 -12.11 12.95 -1.19
CA LEU A 45 -11.14 14.05 -1.04
C LEU A 45 -10.97 14.87 -2.32
N GLU A 46 -10.78 14.20 -3.45
CA GLU A 46 -10.35 14.84 -4.70
C GLU A 46 -11.50 15.49 -5.46
N ILE A 47 -12.60 14.76 -5.65
CA ILE A 47 -13.72 15.19 -6.52
C ILE A 47 -15.06 15.28 -5.79
N GLY A 48 -15.11 14.85 -4.52
CA GLY A 48 -16.33 14.77 -3.74
C GLY A 48 -17.16 13.52 -4.05
N ARG A 49 -18.29 13.39 -3.37
CA ARG A 49 -19.27 12.32 -3.64
C ARG A 49 -20.32 12.83 -4.61
N ASP A 50 -20.68 11.95 -5.55
CA ASP A 50 -21.62 12.26 -6.62
C ASP A 50 -23.02 11.83 -6.16
N ARG A 51 -23.44 12.44 -5.04
CA ARG A 51 -24.69 12.15 -4.34
C ARG A 51 -25.34 13.48 -3.98
N PRO A 52 -26.44 13.85 -4.64
CA PRO A 52 -27.09 15.15 -4.43
C PRO A 52 -27.66 15.34 -3.01
N ASP A 53 -27.73 14.28 -2.22
CA ASP A 53 -28.22 14.20 -0.86
C ASP A 53 -27.12 14.17 0.22
N GLU A 54 -25.84 14.05 -0.15
CA GLU A 54 -24.73 14.03 0.82
C GLU A 54 -24.15 15.44 1.04
N MET A 55 -24.14 15.88 2.30
CA MET A 55 -23.37 17.06 2.69
C MET A 55 -21.88 16.80 2.48
N LYS A 56 -21.21 17.75 1.83
CA LYS A 56 -19.76 17.67 1.60
C LYS A 56 -19.05 17.72 2.96
N GLU A 57 -18.41 16.60 3.33
CA GLU A 57 -17.61 16.53 4.55
C GLU A 57 -16.38 17.43 4.48
N THR A 58 -15.85 17.81 5.65
CA THR A 58 -14.64 18.63 5.71
C THR A 58 -13.42 17.85 5.22
N TYR A 59 -12.42 18.57 4.72
CA TYR A 59 -11.15 17.97 4.31
C TYR A 59 -10.52 17.13 5.42
N GLU A 60 -10.51 17.63 6.67
CA GLU A 60 -9.93 16.90 7.81
C GLU A 60 -10.67 15.59 8.10
N LYS A 61 -12.00 15.58 8.02
CA LYS A 61 -12.77 14.33 8.19
C LYS A 61 -12.50 13.34 7.06
N ASN A 62 -12.45 13.79 5.83
CA ASN A 62 -12.14 12.93 4.69
C ASN A 62 -10.70 12.39 4.76
N LYS A 63 -9.75 13.19 5.25
CA LYS A 63 -8.36 12.78 5.48
C LYS A 63 -8.26 11.76 6.63
N GLN A 64 -9.04 11.95 7.69
CA GLN A 64 -9.13 10.97 8.77
C GLN A 64 -9.67 9.64 8.23
N ALA A 65 -10.78 9.67 7.48
CA ALA A 65 -11.32 8.46 6.85
C ALA A 65 -10.25 7.77 5.98
N LEU A 66 -9.56 8.50 5.09
CA LEU A 66 -8.48 7.92 4.29
C LEU A 66 -7.36 7.31 5.16
N THR A 67 -7.01 7.95 6.29
CA THR A 67 -6.00 7.42 7.22
C THR A 67 -6.43 6.10 7.84
N GLU A 68 -7.71 5.98 8.19
CA GLU A 68 -8.32 4.75 8.72
C GLU A 68 -8.28 3.63 7.66
N GLU A 69 -8.80 3.88 6.45
CA GLU A 69 -8.84 2.87 5.38
C GLU A 69 -7.43 2.41 4.93
N LEU A 70 -6.44 3.33 4.91
CA LEU A 70 -5.04 2.98 4.66
C LEU A 70 -4.47 2.07 5.75
N GLY A 71 -4.90 2.29 7.00
CA GLY A 71 -4.57 1.44 8.14
C GLY A 71 -5.15 0.03 7.99
N ASP A 72 -6.39 -0.10 7.50
CA ASP A 72 -7.05 -1.40 7.32
C ASP A 72 -6.43 -2.22 6.18
N VAL A 73 -6.04 -1.56 5.07
CA VAL A 73 -5.23 -2.19 4.02
C VAL A 73 -3.89 -2.67 4.57
N LEU A 74 -3.18 -1.81 5.32
CA LEU A 74 -1.90 -2.17 5.91
C LEU A 74 -2.05 -3.35 6.89
N GLY A 75 -3.06 -3.33 7.76
CA GLY A 75 -3.35 -4.40 8.69
C GLY A 75 -3.53 -5.75 7.99
N ASN A 76 -4.31 -5.79 6.90
CA ASN A 76 -4.49 -7.01 6.12
C ASN A 76 -3.19 -7.51 5.47
N LEU A 77 -2.36 -6.60 4.92
CA LEU A 77 -1.03 -6.97 4.40
C LEU A 77 -0.12 -7.57 5.48
N ILE A 78 -0.16 -7.01 6.69
CA ILE A 78 0.62 -7.50 7.83
C ILE A 78 0.16 -8.90 8.25
N VAL A 79 -1.16 -9.14 8.29
CA VAL A 79 -1.71 -10.48 8.59
C VAL A 79 -1.24 -11.51 7.57
N ILE A 80 -1.23 -11.15 6.28
CA ILE A 80 -0.70 -12.01 5.22
C ILE A 80 0.80 -12.28 5.44
N ALA A 81 1.59 -11.24 5.70
CA ALA A 81 3.02 -11.38 5.96
C ALA A 81 3.29 -12.30 7.17
N ASN A 82 2.54 -12.12 8.27
CA ASN A 82 2.62 -12.95 9.46
C ASN A 82 2.27 -14.41 9.18
N LYS A 83 1.24 -14.68 8.38
CA LYS A 83 0.83 -16.05 8.01
C LYS A 83 1.95 -16.82 7.29
N TYR A 84 2.72 -16.13 6.46
CA TYR A 84 3.85 -16.71 5.73
C TYR A 84 5.21 -16.49 6.41
N ASN A 85 5.19 -15.96 7.63
CA ASN A 85 6.39 -15.70 8.43
C ASN A 85 7.39 -14.76 7.72
N ILE A 86 6.87 -13.77 6.99
CA ILE A 86 7.62 -12.77 6.23
C ILE A 86 7.81 -11.52 7.11
N PRO A 87 9.05 -11.10 7.40
CA PRO A 87 9.31 -9.80 8.03
C PRO A 87 8.87 -8.64 7.13
N LEU A 88 8.15 -7.65 7.65
CA LEU A 88 7.77 -6.45 6.89
C LEU A 88 8.98 -5.67 6.40
N GLU A 89 10.08 -5.69 7.15
CA GLU A 89 11.33 -5.06 6.74
C GLU A 89 11.85 -5.66 5.43
N ASP A 90 11.75 -6.97 5.25
CA ASP A 90 12.15 -7.64 4.01
C ASP A 90 11.27 -7.20 2.83
N VAL A 91 9.96 -7.00 3.07
CA VAL A 91 9.03 -6.45 2.06
C VAL A 91 9.48 -5.05 1.64
N PHE A 92 9.80 -4.18 2.60
CA PHE A 92 10.23 -2.81 2.34
C PHE A 92 11.58 -2.76 1.61
N GLN A 93 12.56 -3.55 2.06
CA GLN A 93 13.87 -3.63 1.41
C GLN A 93 13.76 -4.17 -0.01
N SER A 94 12.98 -5.23 -0.21
CA SER A 94 12.72 -5.81 -1.54
C SER A 94 12.08 -4.78 -2.47
N HIS A 95 11.07 -4.04 -2.00
CA HIS A 95 10.41 -3.01 -2.79
C HIS A 95 11.36 -1.85 -3.13
N LYS A 96 12.12 -1.35 -2.14
CA LYS A 96 13.12 -0.29 -2.34
C LYS A 96 14.18 -0.71 -3.35
N LYS A 97 14.75 -1.91 -3.20
CA LYS A 97 15.74 -2.44 -4.14
C LYS A 97 15.20 -2.49 -5.57
N LYS A 98 13.98 -3.01 -5.75
CA LYS A 98 13.32 -3.10 -7.06
C LYS A 98 13.13 -1.73 -7.71
N LEU A 99 12.76 -0.70 -6.94
CA LEU A 99 12.66 0.67 -7.45
C LEU A 99 14.03 1.23 -7.82
N SER A 100 15.04 1.09 -6.96
CA SER A 100 16.40 1.56 -7.23
C SER A 100 17.00 0.92 -8.47
N ASP A 101 16.82 -0.39 -8.65
CA ASP A 101 17.30 -1.10 -9.85
C ASP A 101 16.61 -0.58 -11.13
N ARG A 102 15.32 -0.26 -11.08
CA ARG A 102 14.59 0.32 -12.22
C ARG A 102 15.12 1.70 -12.59
N TYR A 103 15.26 2.60 -11.63
CA TYR A 103 15.78 3.94 -11.89
C TYR A 103 17.23 3.91 -12.40
N PHE A 104 18.07 3.04 -11.84
CA PHE A 104 19.45 2.87 -12.32
C PHE A 104 19.49 2.39 -13.78
N ASN A 105 18.64 1.41 -14.12
CA ASN A 105 18.54 0.93 -15.50
C ASN A 105 17.94 1.98 -16.45
N ASP A 106 16.97 2.77 -16.00
CA ASP A 106 16.39 3.85 -16.80
C ASP A 106 17.40 4.97 -17.07
N GLU A 107 18.21 5.35 -16.08
CA GLU A 107 19.30 6.33 -16.25
C GLU A 107 20.40 5.79 -17.15
N ALA A 108 20.81 4.54 -16.97
CA ALA A 108 21.80 3.89 -17.84
C ALA A 108 21.32 3.80 -19.30
N ASN A 109 20.05 3.45 -19.52
CA ASN A 109 19.45 3.38 -20.84
C ASN A 109 19.31 4.76 -21.49
N LYS A 110 18.94 5.80 -20.74
CA LYS A 110 18.92 7.19 -21.24
C LYS A 110 20.31 7.68 -21.63
N SER A 111 21.31 7.40 -20.79
CA SER A 111 22.71 7.76 -21.06
C SER A 111 23.24 7.07 -22.32
N PHE A 112 22.96 5.77 -22.47
CA PHE A 112 23.32 5.00 -23.67
C PHE A 112 22.66 5.59 -24.91
N ASN A 113 21.34 5.74 -24.95
CA ASN A 113 20.63 6.24 -26.13
C ASN A 113 21.10 7.63 -26.57
N ASN A 114 21.31 8.56 -25.63
CA ASN A 114 21.85 9.89 -25.95
C ASN A 114 23.25 9.79 -26.58
N GLN A 115 24.10 8.88 -26.13
CA GLN A 115 25.45 8.68 -26.65
C GLN A 115 25.48 8.02 -28.04
N TRP A 116 24.43 7.28 -28.41
CA TRP A 116 24.27 6.71 -29.76
C TRP A 116 23.72 7.74 -30.74
N ASP A 117 22.72 8.51 -30.35
CA ASP A 117 22.12 9.56 -31.19
C ASP A 117 23.15 10.62 -31.60
N GLU A 118 24.07 11.01 -30.69
CA GLU A 118 25.18 11.93 -31.01
C GLU A 118 26.17 11.35 -32.03
N LYS A 119 26.38 10.02 -32.04
CA LYS A 119 27.36 9.35 -32.92
C LYS A 119 26.82 9.02 -34.30
N THR A 120 25.51 8.92 -34.47
CA THR A 120 24.88 8.56 -35.76
C THR A 120 24.29 9.76 -36.51
N SER A 121 24.41 10.98 -35.97
CA SER A 121 23.87 12.21 -36.56
C SER A 121 24.83 12.91 -37.55
N HIS A 122 25.81 12.20 -38.11
CA HIS A 122 26.74 12.67 -39.16
C HIS A 122 26.67 11.78 -40.38
#